data_AF-W1XF07-F1
#
_entry.id   AF-W1XF07-F1
#
_cell.length_a   1.000
_cell.length_b   1.000
_cell.length_c   1.000
_cell.angle_alpha   90.00
_cell.angle_beta   90.00
_cell.angle_gamma   90.00
#
_symmetry.space_group_name_H-M   'P 1'
#
loop_
_entity.id
_entity.type
_entity.pdbx_description
1 polymer ?
#
loop_
_entity_poly.entity_id
_entity_poly.type
_entity_poly.pdbx_seq_one_letter_code
_entity_poly.pdbx_strand_id
1 'polypeptide(L)' 'IGELTIQAGLTHSEQLVPHIDMLLRASQVKKSELKGIMVSIGPGSFTGLRIGMGTAKAMAYALQIPL' A
#
# COMPACT_ATOMS: atom_id res chain seq x y z
N ILE A 1 -1.67 -8.08 13.80
CA ILE A 1 -1.78 -6.61 13.62
C ILE A 1 -0.38 -6.11 13.31
N GLY A 2 -0.20 -5.41 12.20
CA GLY A 2 1.11 -4.91 11.76
C GLY A 2 0.97 -3.49 11.26
N GLU A 3 1.91 -2.64 11.64
CA GLU A 3 2.01 -1.25 11.18
C GLU A 3 3.46 -1.01 10.75
N LEU A 4 3.63 -0.23 9.68
CA LEU A 4 4.95 0.18 9.20
C LEU A 4 4.89 1.64 8.78
N THR A 5 5.61 2.49 9.49
CA THR A 5 5.75 3.92 9.18
C THR A 5 7.16 4.18 8.67
N ILE A 6 7.28 4.76 7.48
CA ILE A 6 8.57 4.99 6.83
C ILE A 6 8.61 6.43 6.32
N GLN A 7 9.68 7.13 6.66
CA GLN A 7 10.05 8.38 6.00
C GLN A 7 10.93 8.05 4.79
N ALA A 8 10.30 7.63 3.69
CA ALA A 8 11.01 7.55 2.43
C ALA A 8 11.31 8.98 1.99
N GLY A 9 12.53 9.31 1.54
CA GLY A 9 12.81 10.62 0.95
C GLY A 9 12.14 10.75 -0.43
N LEU A 10 12.94 11.00 -1.46
CA LEU A 10 12.46 11.06 -2.84
C LEU A 10 12.09 9.69 -3.46
N THR A 11 12.30 8.57 -2.75
CA THR A 11 12.17 7.19 -3.26
C THR A 11 10.85 6.49 -2.88
N HIS A 12 9.80 7.25 -2.60
CA HIS A 12 8.50 6.74 -2.17
C HIS A 12 7.92 5.64 -3.08
N SER A 13 8.10 5.75 -4.40
CA SER A 13 7.56 4.81 -5.40
C SER A 13 8.27 3.46 -5.40
N GLU A 14 9.59 3.44 -5.22
CA GLU A 14 10.39 2.20 -5.25
C GLU A 14 10.23 1.37 -3.98
N GLN A 15 9.97 2.06 -2.87
CA GLN A 15 9.93 1.44 -1.55
C GLN A 15 8.54 0.95 -1.16
N LEU A 16 7.45 1.53 -1.69
CA LEU A 16 6.10 1.23 -1.23
C LEU A 16 5.71 -0.25 -1.38
N VAL A 17 5.90 -0.83 -2.57
CA VAL A 17 5.48 -2.22 -2.86
C VAL A 17 6.30 -3.25 -2.07
N PRO A 18 7.64 -3.17 -2.00
CA PRO A 18 8.44 -4.05 -1.14
C PRO A 18 8.03 -3.99 0.33
N HIS A 19 7.72 -2.80 0.84
CA HIS A 19 7.31 -2.63 2.23
C HIS A 19 5.92 -3.22 2.52
N ILE A 20 4.99 -3.14 1.57
CA ILE A 20 3.69 -3.84 1.68
C ILE A 20 3.92 -5.37 1.76
N ASP A 21 4.78 -5.93 0.91
CA ASP A 21 5.10 -7.37 0.96
C ASP A 21 5.74 -7.76 2.29
N MET A 22 6.69 -6.95 2.77
CA MET A 22 7.33 -7.15 4.07
C MET A 22 6.33 -7.14 5.22
N LEU A 23 5.40 -6.18 5.24
CA LEU A 23 4.37 -6.06 6.27
C LEU A 23 3.42 -7.28 6.28
N LEU A 24 3.00 -7.73 5.09
CA LEU A 24 2.14 -8.92 4.95
C LEU A 24 2.86 -10.17 5.44
N ARG A 25 4.14 -10.35 5.08
CA ARG A 25 4.96 -11.47 5.58
C ARG A 25 5.15 -11.43 7.09
N ALA A 26 5.48 -10.25 7.65
CA ALA A 26 5.64 -10.07 9.09
C ALA A 26 4.34 -10.35 9.86
N SER A 27 3.19 -10.05 9.24
CA SER A 27 1.87 -10.34 9.79
C SER A 27 1.37 -11.76 9.51
N GLN A 28 2.14 -12.57 8.77
CA GLN A 28 1.75 -13.90 8.27
C GLN A 28 0.42 -13.93 7.51
N VAL A 29 0.04 -12.82 6.87
CA VAL A 29 -1.20 -12.68 6.09
C VAL A 29 -0.88 -12.92 4.62
N LYS A 30 -1.60 -13.85 3.99
CA LYS A 30 -1.50 -14.04 2.54
C LYS A 30 -2.24 -12.93 1.82
N LYS A 31 -1.72 -12.52 0.66
CA LYS A 31 -2.38 -11.51 -0.21
C LYS A 31 -3.83 -11.88 -0.56
N SER A 32 -4.12 -13.18 -0.67
CA SER A 32 -5.46 -13.73 -0.93
C SER A 32 -6.45 -13.61 0.23
N GLU A 33 -5.97 -13.34 1.45
CA GLU A 33 -6.81 -13.20 2.65
C GLU A 33 -7.25 -11.75 2.88
N LEU A 34 -6.71 -10.82 2.08
CA LEU A 34 -7.13 -9.42 2.10
C LEU A 34 -8.58 -9.31 1.63
N LYS A 35 -9.40 -8.59 2.40
CA LYS A 35 -10.82 -8.36 2.08
C LYS A 35 -11.08 -7.03 1.39
N GLY A 36 -10.08 -6.16 1.38
CA GLY A 36 -10.14 -4.84 0.77
C GLY A 36 -8.85 -4.07 1.04
N ILE A 37 -8.67 -2.97 0.32
CA ILE A 37 -7.55 -2.04 0.49
C ILE A 37 -8.17 -0.68 0.83
N MET A 38 -7.57 0.07 1.74
CA MET A 38 -7.98 1.43 2.03
C MET A 38 -6.81 2.37 1.76
N VAL A 39 -7.11 3.53 1.18
CA VAL A 39 -6.12 4.57 0.89
C VAL A 39 -6.64 5.92 1.35
N SER A 40 -5.76 6.73 1.92
CA SER A 40 -6.10 8.11 2.26
C SER A 40 -6.20 8.97 1.00
N ILE A 41 -7.27 9.74 0.89
CA ILE A 41 -7.51 10.69 -0.22
C ILE A 41 -6.88 12.08 0.05
N GLY A 42 -6.25 12.27 1.20
CA GLY A 42 -5.63 13.53 1.63
C GLY A 42 -6.17 14.06 2.96
N PRO A 43 -5.69 15.24 3.41
CA PRO A 43 -4.71 16.12 2.75
C PRO A 43 -3.28 15.54 2.73
N GLY A 44 -2.44 15.95 1.78
CA GLY A 44 -1.07 15.46 1.66
C GLY A 44 -0.35 15.91 0.38
N SER A 45 0.88 15.42 0.16
CA SER A 45 1.64 15.69 -1.06
C SER A 45 0.94 15.11 -2.29
N PHE A 46 0.75 15.92 -3.32
CA PHE A 46 0.12 15.51 -4.58
C PHE A 46 0.79 14.28 -5.20
N THR A 47 2.12 14.24 -5.18
CA THR A 47 2.91 13.11 -5.69
C THR A 47 2.69 11.86 -4.83
N GLY A 48 2.76 11.99 -3.51
CA GLY A 48 2.55 10.87 -2.58
C GLY A 48 1.15 10.29 -2.69
N LEU A 49 0.12 11.14 -2.75
CA LEU A 49 -1.28 10.71 -2.91
C LEU A 49 -1.49 9.96 -4.22
N ARG A 50 -0.93 10.43 -5.33
CA ARG A 50 -1.05 9.75 -6.63
C ARG A 50 -0.32 8.42 -6.67
N ILE A 51 0.88 8.34 -6.10
CA ILE A 51 1.62 7.07 -5.97
C ILE A 51 0.79 6.09 -5.13
N GLY A 52 0.35 6.51 -3.94
CA GLY A 52 -0.44 5.68 -3.03
C GLY A 52 -1.75 5.18 -3.64
N MET A 53 -2.56 6.08 -4.22
CA MET A 53 -3.80 5.70 -4.92
C MET A 53 -3.53 4.80 -6.13
N GLY A 54 -2.49 5.07 -6.91
CA GLY A 54 -2.12 4.25 -8.07
C GLY A 54 -1.79 2.82 -7.66
N THR A 55 -0.92 2.67 -6.64
CA THR A 55 -0.56 1.35 -6.09
C THR A 55 -1.77 0.65 -5.48
N ALA A 56 -2.57 1.34 -4.68
CA ALA A 56 -3.76 0.77 -4.05
C ALA A 56 -4.77 0.25 -5.10
N LYS A 57 -5.05 1.05 -6.13
CA LYS A 57 -5.93 0.67 -7.23
C LYS A 57 -5.39 -0.51 -8.04
N ALA A 58 -4.09 -0.52 -8.34
CA ALA A 58 -3.45 -1.63 -9.04
C ALA A 58 -3.52 -2.94 -8.23
N MET A 59 -3.28 -2.88 -6.92
CA MET A 59 -3.38 -4.03 -6.04
C MET A 59 -4.82 -4.53 -5.89
N ALA A 60 -5.78 -3.63 -5.69
CA ALA A 60 -7.20 -3.99 -5.58
C ALA A 60 -7.69 -4.69 -6.85
N TYR A 61 -7.30 -4.16 -8.02
CA TYR A 61 -7.58 -4.75 -9.32
C TYR A 61 -6.92 -6.14 -9.48
N ALA A 62 -5.64 -6.28 -9.13
CA ALA A 62 -4.91 -7.54 -9.24
C ALA A 62 -5.46 -8.64 -8.31
N LEU A 63 -5.94 -8.25 -7.12
CA LEU A 63 -6.47 -9.18 -6.11
C LEU A 63 -7.99 -9.39 -6.22
N GLN A 64 -8.68 -8.64 -7.10
CA GLN A 64 -10.14 -8.65 -7.24
C GLN A 64 -10.87 -8.37 -5.91
N ILE A 65 -10.36 -7.38 -5.16
CA ILE A 65 -10.91 -6.95 -3.87
C ILE A 65 -11.33 -5.48 -3.91
N PRO A 66 -12.27 -5.05 -3.06
CA PRO A 66 -12.68 -3.64 -3.00
C PRO A 66 -11.53 -2.70 -2.57
N LEU A 67 -11.57 -1.48 -3.10
CA LEU A 67 -10.74 -0.33 -2.73
C LEU A 67 -11.58 0.69 -1.96
#